data_AF-A0A1V5NVD0-F1
#
_entry.id   AF-A0A1V5NVD0-F1
#
_cell.length_a   1.000
_cell.length_b   1.000
_cell.length_c   1.000
_cell.angle_alpha   90.00
_cell.angle_beta   90.00
_cell.angle_gamma   90.00
#
_symmetry.space_group_name_H-M   'P 1'
#
loop_
_entity.id
_entity.type
_entity.pdbx_description
1 polymer ?
#
loop_
_entity_poly.entity_id
_entity_poly.type
_entity_poly.pdbx_seq_one_letter_code
_entity_poly.pdbx_strand_id
1 'polypeptide(L)'
;MSEVAVPCEHKPVYSKHRFPKQIALGTCRGCHSVITAPRRKTWCSDACKKLYDPYWVKKAVVARDKHICQMCGTDIRAAYLAWRRAKPAGTYLQEEWRKARPREEYDHIVPFSEGGTTVVGNMRTLCSACHKKRTAEWRKAKKEKT
;
A
#
# COMPACT_ATOMS: atom_id res chain seq x y z
N MET A 1 -3.57 -18.22 31.02
CA MET A 1 -3.54 -16.75 31.13
C MET A 1 -3.19 -16.20 29.76
N SER A 2 -4.21 -15.78 29.03
CA SER A 2 -4.07 -15.31 27.66
C SER A 2 -3.34 -13.97 27.67
N GLU A 3 -2.13 -13.91 27.10
CA GLU A 3 -1.45 -12.64 26.84
C GLU A 3 -2.32 -11.80 25.91
N VAL A 4 -3.08 -10.87 26.49
CA VAL A 4 -3.77 -9.84 25.72
C VAL A 4 -2.68 -8.94 25.19
N ALA A 5 -2.30 -9.15 23.92
CA ALA A 5 -1.37 -8.29 23.23
C ALA A 5 -1.90 -6.86 23.28
N VAL A 6 -1.24 -6.00 24.08
CA VAL A 6 -1.60 -4.60 24.21
C VAL A 6 -1.69 -3.99 22.81
N PRO A 7 -2.85 -3.40 22.43
CA PRO A 7 -2.99 -2.78 21.12
C PRO A 7 -1.88 -1.76 20.92
N CYS A 8 -1.31 -1.77 19.72
CA CYS A 8 -0.27 -0.83 19.35
C CYS A 8 -0.88 0.58 19.19
N GLU A 9 -0.83 1.40 20.24
CA GLU A 9 -1.48 2.73 20.25
C GLU A 9 -0.74 3.79 19.42
N HIS A 10 0.55 3.57 19.14
CA HIS A 10 1.37 4.55 18.41
C HIS A 10 1.32 4.36 16.89
N LYS A 11 1.14 5.47 16.17
CA LYS A 11 1.27 5.49 14.70
C LYS A 11 2.75 5.31 14.31
N PRO A 12 3.07 4.45 13.32
CA PRO A 12 4.42 4.28 12.84
C PRO A 12 4.97 5.56 12.21
N VAL A 13 6.27 5.80 12.43
CA VAL A 13 7.02 6.82 11.69
C VAL A 13 7.53 6.19 10.39
N TYR A 14 7.13 6.72 9.25
CA TYR A 14 7.54 6.18 7.95
C TYR A 14 8.82 6.83 7.40
N SER A 15 9.57 6.06 6.63
CA SER A 15 10.67 6.58 5.82
C SER A 15 10.19 7.24 4.52
N LYS A 16 11.11 7.88 3.79
CA LYS A 16 10.85 8.38 2.43
C LYS A 16 10.33 7.30 1.47
N HIS A 17 10.68 6.04 1.73
CA HIS A 17 10.21 4.88 0.97
C HIS A 17 8.88 4.31 1.48
N ARG A 18 8.20 5.03 2.40
CA ARG A 18 6.90 4.65 2.98
C ARG A 18 6.95 3.29 3.70
N PHE A 19 8.13 2.94 4.20
CA PHE A 19 8.36 1.78 5.07
C PHE A 19 8.54 2.23 6.52
N PRO A 20 7.89 1.56 7.51
CA PRO A 20 8.00 1.91 8.93
C PRO A 20 9.46 1.86 9.43
N LYS A 21 9.91 2.97 10.04
CA LYS A 21 11.26 3.13 10.59
C LYS A 21 11.33 2.50 11.98
N GLN A 22 12.49 1.93 12.27
CA GLN A 22 12.86 1.61 13.64
C GLN A 22 13.47 2.88 14.25
N ILE A 23 12.84 3.43 15.28
CA ILE A 23 13.26 4.71 15.87
C ILE A 23 14.51 4.57 16.74
N ALA A 24 14.69 3.41 17.38
CA ALA A 24 15.86 3.05 18.18
C ALA A 24 16.11 1.54 18.09
N LEU A 25 17.36 1.11 18.27
CA LEU A 25 17.71 -0.31 18.31
C LEU A 25 16.88 -1.01 19.40
N GLY A 26 16.30 -2.17 19.08
CA GLY A 26 15.45 -2.91 20.01
C GLY A 26 14.00 -2.41 20.10
N THR A 27 13.59 -1.41 19.32
CA THR A 27 12.18 -0.97 19.23
C THR A 27 11.46 -1.52 18.01
N CYS A 28 10.14 -1.70 18.10
CA CYS A 28 9.30 -2.12 17.00
C CYS A 28 9.14 -1.03 15.93
N ARG A 29 9.22 -1.40 14.65
CA ARG A 29 9.01 -0.47 13.52
C ARG A 29 7.58 0.09 13.41
N GLY A 30 6.59 -0.66 13.90
CA GLY A 30 5.18 -0.29 13.84
C GLY A 30 4.78 0.59 15.01
N CYS A 31 4.79 0.01 16.20
CA CYS A 31 4.27 0.61 17.42
C CYS A 31 5.30 1.28 18.33
N HIS A 32 6.58 1.19 17.96
CA HIS A 32 7.72 1.73 18.72
C HIS A 32 7.95 1.15 20.12
N SER A 33 7.16 0.17 20.56
CA SER A 33 7.39 -0.54 21.83
C SER A 33 8.73 -1.26 21.84
N VAL A 34 9.32 -1.39 23.03
CA VAL A 34 10.52 -2.20 23.27
C VAL A 34 10.23 -3.66 22.92
N ILE A 35 11.13 -4.28 22.18
CA ILE A 35 11.03 -5.69 21.80
C ILE A 35 11.62 -6.53 22.92
N THR A 36 10.77 -7.26 23.62
CA THR A 36 11.16 -8.15 24.71
C THR A 36 11.48 -9.58 24.22
N ALA A 37 10.97 -9.96 23.05
CA ALA A 37 11.16 -11.30 22.51
C ALA A 37 12.60 -11.51 22.00
N PRO A 38 13.35 -12.53 22.48
CA PRO A 38 14.81 -12.63 22.27
C PRO A 38 15.23 -12.83 20.81
N ARG A 39 14.36 -13.38 19.95
CA ARG A 39 14.66 -13.60 18.52
C ARG A 39 14.17 -12.48 17.60
N ARG A 40 13.35 -11.55 18.10
CA ARG A 40 12.79 -10.47 17.27
C ARG A 40 13.68 -9.23 17.39
N LYS A 41 13.93 -8.55 16.26
CA LYS A 41 14.82 -7.36 16.21
C LYS A 41 14.13 -6.08 15.73
N THR A 42 13.06 -6.20 14.96
CA THR A 42 12.43 -5.06 14.25
C THR A 42 10.92 -4.99 14.39
N TRP A 43 10.29 -6.02 14.95
CA TRP A 43 8.84 -6.13 15.14
C TRP A 43 8.58 -6.79 16.49
N CYS A 44 7.70 -6.22 17.32
CA CYS A 44 7.36 -6.81 18.63
C CYS A 44 6.54 -8.11 18.48
N SER A 45 5.70 -8.22 17.44
CA SER A 45 4.83 -9.37 17.20
C SER A 45 4.50 -9.53 15.72
N ASP A 46 3.98 -10.70 15.33
CA ASP A 46 3.51 -10.92 13.96
C ASP A 46 2.24 -10.12 13.66
N ALA A 47 1.42 -9.83 14.68
CA ALA A 47 0.28 -8.94 14.54
C ALA A 47 0.73 -7.53 14.12
N CYS A 48 1.72 -6.97 14.81
CA CYS A 48 2.27 -5.65 14.49
C CYS A 48 2.92 -5.63 13.09
N LYS A 49 3.65 -6.70 12.74
CA LYS A 49 4.20 -6.87 11.39
C LYS A 49 3.11 -6.89 10.33
N LYS A 50 2.05 -7.69 10.50
CA LYS A 50 0.95 -7.77 9.54
C LYS A 50 0.18 -6.46 9.38
N LEU A 51 0.09 -5.68 10.46
CA LEU A 51 -0.65 -4.43 10.49
C LEU A 51 0.07 -3.29 9.73
N TYR A 52 1.39 -3.17 9.89
CA TYR A 52 2.13 -2.00 9.40
C TYR A 52 3.15 -2.29 8.29
N ASP A 53 3.57 -3.54 8.10
CA ASP A 53 4.52 -3.89 7.05
C ASP A 53 3.82 -3.77 5.67
N PRO A 54 4.35 -2.95 4.74
CA PRO A 54 3.71 -2.72 3.44
C PRO A 54 3.45 -3.99 2.62
N TYR A 55 4.25 -5.05 2.76
CA TYR A 55 4.00 -6.32 2.07
C TYR A 55 2.70 -6.96 2.54
N TRP A 56 2.50 -7.04 3.86
CA TRP A 56 1.30 -7.65 4.45
C TRP A 56 0.07 -6.78 4.26
N VAL A 57 0.21 -5.46 4.38
CA VAL A 57 -0.85 -4.50 4.08
C VAL A 57 -1.31 -4.65 2.64
N LYS A 58 -0.37 -4.70 1.67
CA LYS A 58 -0.70 -4.90 0.26
C LYS A 58 -1.44 -6.22 0.03
N LYS A 59 -1.00 -7.32 0.65
CA LYS A 59 -1.72 -8.60 0.57
C LYS A 59 -3.15 -8.51 1.10
N ALA A 60 -3.36 -7.86 2.23
CA ALA A 60 -4.68 -7.70 2.83
C ALA A 60 -5.59 -6.80 1.98
N VAL A 61 -5.05 -5.72 1.39
CA VAL A 61 -5.79 -4.85 0.44
C VAL A 61 -6.21 -5.63 -0.80
N VAL A 62 -5.33 -6.43 -1.39
CA VAL A 62 -5.68 -7.30 -2.53
C VAL A 62 -6.76 -8.29 -2.16
N ALA A 63 -6.67 -8.92 -0.99
CA ALA A 63 -7.68 -9.87 -0.53
C ALA A 63 -9.06 -9.20 -0.34
N ARG A 64 -9.07 -7.96 0.17
CA ARG A 64 -10.28 -7.16 0.36
C ARG A 64 -10.88 -6.71 -0.98
N ASP A 65 -10.07 -6.06 -1.82
CA ASP A 65 -10.52 -5.36 -3.03
C ASP A 65 -10.64 -6.29 -4.24
N LYS A 66 -10.04 -7.49 -4.19
CA LYS A 66 -10.04 -8.48 -5.28
C LYS A 66 -9.57 -7.90 -6.63
N HIS A 67 -8.61 -6.98 -6.59
CA HIS A 67 -8.09 -6.24 -7.76
C HIS A 67 -9.11 -5.30 -8.44
N ILE A 68 -10.22 -4.99 -7.77
CA ILE A 68 -11.25 -4.08 -8.27
C ILE A 68 -10.90 -2.65 -7.83
N CYS A 69 -10.91 -1.73 -8.80
CA CYS A 69 -10.71 -0.32 -8.54
C CYS A 69 -11.82 0.22 -7.62
N GLN A 70 -11.45 0.73 -6.45
CA GLN A 70 -12.38 1.26 -5.44
C GLN A 70 -12.98 2.64 -5.81
N MET A 71 -12.67 3.19 -6.99
CA MET A 71 -13.28 4.44 -7.48
C MET A 71 -14.20 4.23 -8.69
N CYS A 72 -13.85 3.34 -9.62
CA CYS A 72 -14.61 3.15 -10.86
C CYS A 72 -15.13 1.73 -11.07
N GLY A 73 -14.82 0.78 -10.18
CA GLY A 73 -15.29 -0.60 -10.28
C GLY A 73 -14.59 -1.47 -11.33
N THR A 74 -13.60 -0.94 -12.07
CA THR A 74 -12.85 -1.74 -13.05
C THR A 74 -12.10 -2.89 -12.39
N ASP A 75 -12.30 -4.11 -12.89
CA ASP A 75 -11.47 -5.27 -12.55
C ASP A 75 -10.12 -5.18 -13.28
N ILE A 76 -9.09 -4.79 -12.54
CA ILE A 76 -7.74 -4.55 -13.08
C ILE A 76 -7.06 -5.88 -13.41
N ARG A 77 -7.39 -6.96 -12.70
CA ARG A 77 -6.81 -8.29 -12.94
C ARG A 77 -7.40 -8.89 -14.20
N ALA A 78 -8.71 -8.79 -14.40
CA ALA A 78 -9.34 -9.19 -15.66
C ALA A 78 -8.75 -8.41 -16.85
N ALA A 79 -8.62 -7.08 -16.71
CA ALA A 79 -7.98 -6.24 -17.73
C ALA A 79 -6.53 -6.68 -18.02
N TYR A 80 -5.73 -6.95 -16.98
CA TYR A 80 -4.36 -7.45 -17.15
C TYR A 80 -4.31 -8.81 -17.86
N LEU A 81 -5.22 -9.73 -17.54
CA LEU A 81 -5.29 -11.04 -18.20
C LEU A 81 -5.71 -10.92 -19.67
N ALA A 82 -6.68 -10.06 -19.98
CA ALA A 82 -7.08 -9.76 -21.36
C ALA A 82 -5.92 -9.15 -22.15
N TRP A 83 -5.25 -8.13 -21.58
CA TRP A 83 -4.03 -7.55 -22.14
C TRP A 83 -2.96 -8.62 -22.39
N ARG A 84 -2.70 -9.49 -21.42
CA ARG A 84 -1.71 -10.57 -21.54
C ARG A 84 -2.03 -11.54 -22.67
N ARG A 85 -3.31 -11.87 -22.87
CA ARG A 85 -3.79 -12.76 -23.95
C ARG A 85 -3.69 -12.09 -25.33
N ALA A 86 -3.94 -10.78 -25.40
CA ALA A 86 -3.84 -10.00 -26.63
C ALA A 86 -2.39 -9.66 -27.05
N LYS A 87 -1.38 -10.35 -26.53
CA LYS A 87 0.01 -10.11 -26.89
C LYS A 87 0.24 -10.46 -28.36
N PRO A 88 0.67 -9.50 -29.22
CA PRO A 88 0.88 -9.78 -30.62
C PRO A 88 2.11 -10.67 -30.85
N ALA A 89 2.06 -11.46 -31.92
CA ALA A 89 3.23 -12.16 -32.45
C ALA A 89 4.16 -11.16 -33.15
N GLY A 90 5.48 -11.31 -32.97
CA GLY A 90 6.48 -10.37 -33.47
C GLY A 90 6.83 -9.27 -32.46
N THR A 91 8.08 -8.82 -32.47
CA THR A 91 8.64 -7.86 -31.49
C THR A 91 8.23 -6.41 -31.78
N TYR A 92 8.14 -6.03 -33.06
CA TYR A 92 7.84 -4.67 -33.51
C TYR A 92 6.40 -4.21 -33.17
N LEU A 93 5.44 -5.15 -33.06
CA LEU A 93 4.07 -4.84 -32.65
C LEU A 93 3.90 -4.70 -31.13
N GLN A 94 4.95 -4.94 -30.32
CA GLN A 94 4.82 -5.01 -28.86
C GLN A 94 4.90 -3.66 -28.14
N GLU A 95 5.30 -2.57 -28.80
CA GLU A 95 5.49 -1.28 -28.11
C GLU A 95 4.16 -0.73 -27.57
N GLU A 96 3.16 -0.57 -28.43
CA GLU A 96 1.84 -0.07 -28.04
C GLU A 96 1.16 -1.03 -27.05
N TRP A 97 1.32 -2.34 -27.25
CA TRP A 97 0.89 -3.34 -26.28
C TRP A 97 1.53 -3.10 -24.91
N ARG A 98 2.86 -2.90 -24.81
CA ARG A 98 3.53 -2.62 -23.53
C ARG A 98 3.03 -1.33 -22.86
N LYS A 99 2.81 -0.27 -23.64
CA LYS A 99 2.27 1.01 -23.14
C LYS A 99 0.86 0.86 -22.57
N ALA A 100 0.04 0.04 -23.22
CA ALA A 100 -1.34 -0.25 -22.83
C ALA A 100 -1.48 -1.15 -21.59
N ARG A 101 -0.38 -1.64 -20.99
CA ARG A 101 -0.42 -2.51 -19.81
C ARG A 101 -1.27 -1.91 -18.68
N PRO A 102 -2.36 -2.58 -18.26
CA PRO A 102 -3.12 -2.18 -17.09
C PRO A 102 -2.23 -2.23 -15.84
N ARG A 103 -2.28 -1.16 -15.04
CA ARG A 103 -1.53 -1.06 -13.78
C ARG A 103 -2.49 -0.95 -12.61
N GLU A 104 -2.20 -1.76 -11.61
CA GLU A 104 -2.82 -1.72 -10.29
C GLU A 104 -1.97 -0.83 -9.39
N GLU A 105 -2.58 0.21 -8.84
CA GLU A 105 -1.96 1.18 -7.94
C GLU A 105 -2.56 1.00 -6.54
N TYR A 106 -1.72 1.18 -5.51
CA TYR A 106 -2.13 1.11 -4.11
C TYR A 106 -2.11 2.52 -3.54
N ASP A 107 -3.29 3.11 -3.47
CA ASP A 107 -3.49 4.51 -3.14
C ASP A 107 -3.81 4.70 -1.65
N HIS A 108 -3.27 5.75 -1.06
CA HIS A 108 -3.62 6.17 0.29
C HIS A 108 -4.94 6.96 0.25
N ILE A 109 -5.94 6.63 1.07
CA ILE A 109 -7.21 7.38 1.11
C ILE A 109 -6.95 8.81 1.61
N VAL A 110 -6.30 8.89 2.78
CA VAL A 110 -5.65 10.09 3.31
C VAL A 110 -4.19 10.06 2.90
N PRO A 111 -3.67 11.04 2.15
CA PRO A 111 -2.29 11.04 1.69
C PRO A 111 -1.30 11.20 2.85
N PHE A 112 -0.08 10.69 2.66
CA PHE A 112 1.00 10.78 3.65
C PHE A 112 1.28 12.19 4.16
N SER A 113 1.21 13.18 3.28
CA SER A 113 1.44 14.59 3.64
C SER A 113 0.38 15.18 4.57
N GLU A 114 -0.75 14.51 4.73
CA GLU A 114 -1.83 14.88 5.65
C GLU A 114 -1.91 13.88 6.83
N GLY A 115 -0.85 13.12 7.08
CA GLY A 115 -0.78 12.16 8.21
C GLY A 115 -1.36 10.78 7.92
N GLY A 116 -1.64 10.47 6.66
CA GLY A 116 -2.09 9.13 6.25
C GLY A 116 -1.06 8.04 6.50
N THR A 117 -1.51 6.89 7.00
CA THR A 117 -0.67 5.72 7.28
C THR A 117 -0.81 4.63 6.22
N THR A 118 0.20 3.77 6.06
CA THR A 118 0.11 2.56 5.22
C THR A 118 -0.47 1.42 6.05
N VAL A 119 -1.80 1.43 6.20
CA VAL A 119 -2.59 0.37 6.85
C VAL A 119 -3.77 0.03 5.97
N VAL A 120 -4.33 -1.18 6.11
CA VAL A 120 -5.42 -1.65 5.23
C VAL A 120 -6.58 -0.65 5.15
N GLY A 121 -6.98 -0.07 6.28
CA GLY A 121 -8.07 0.92 6.34
C GLY A 121 -7.80 2.24 5.63
N ASN A 122 -6.53 2.59 5.38
CA ASN A 122 -6.16 3.81 4.65
C ASN A 122 -5.56 3.52 3.27
N MET A 123 -5.57 2.26 2.82
CA MET A 123 -5.10 1.87 1.50
C MET A 123 -6.29 1.38 0.66
N ARG A 124 -6.27 1.65 -0.64
CA ARG A 124 -7.24 1.15 -1.61
C ARG A 124 -6.60 0.79 -2.94
N THR A 125 -7.15 -0.20 -3.62
CA THR A 125 -6.77 -0.55 -4.99
C THR A 125 -7.40 0.44 -5.97
N LEU A 126 -6.58 1.07 -6.83
CA LEU A 126 -7.03 1.91 -7.93
C LEU A 126 -6.43 1.46 -9.27
N CYS A 127 -7.16 1.69 -10.36
CA CYS A 127 -6.57 1.65 -11.69
C CYS A 127 -5.68 2.88 -11.90
N SER A 128 -4.73 2.78 -12.84
CA SER A 128 -3.80 3.89 -13.13
C SER A 128 -4.48 5.20 -13.52
N ALA A 129 -5.63 5.15 -14.20
CA ALA A 129 -6.40 6.34 -14.56
C ALA A 129 -6.98 7.05 -13.33
N CYS A 130 -7.66 6.30 -12.44
CA CYS A 130 -8.19 6.84 -11.19
C CYS A 130 -7.09 7.37 -10.27
N HIS A 131 -5.97 6.65 -10.15
CA HIS A 131 -4.85 7.09 -9.33
C HIS A 131 -4.22 8.40 -9.84
N LYS A 132 -4.06 8.56 -11.17
CA LYS A 132 -3.61 9.82 -11.76
C LYS A 132 -4.57 10.98 -11.46
N LYS A 133 -5.88 10.75 -11.64
CA LYS A 133 -6.92 11.75 -11.34
C LYS A 133 -6.86 12.18 -9.88
N ARG A 134 -6.82 11.21 -8.95
CA ARG A 134 -6.71 11.46 -7.51
C ARG A 134 -5.45 12.24 -7.15
N THR A 135 -4.32 11.88 -7.72
CA THR A 135 -3.05 12.57 -7.49
C THR A 135 -3.11 14.02 -7.97
N ALA A 136 -3.76 14.29 -9.11
CA ALA A 136 -3.94 15.64 -9.62
C ALA A 136 -4.85 16.49 -8.71
N GLU A 137 -5.96 15.92 -8.22
CA GLU A 137 -6.85 16.57 -7.26
C GLU A 137 -6.10 16.98 -5.99
N TRP A 138 -5.26 16.10 -5.43
CA TRP A 138 -4.44 16.44 -4.26
C TRP A 138 -3.43 17.55 -4.53
N ARG A 139 -2.79 17.55 -5.69
CA ARG A 139 -1.83 18.62 -6.06
C ARG A 139 -2.54 19.96 -6.16
N LYS A 140 -3.75 19.99 -6.73
CA LYS A 140 -4.57 21.20 -6.80
C LYS A 140 -4.98 21.68 -5.40
N ALA A 141 -5.55 20.81 -4.58
CA ALA A 141 -5.98 21.13 -3.22
C ALA A 141 -4.82 21.61 -2.34
N LYS A 142 -3.60 21.09 -2.53
CA LYS A 142 -2.41 21.61 -1.84
C LYS A 142 -2.06 23.03 -2.26
N LYS A 143 -2.09 23.32 -3.57
CA LYS A 143 -1.78 24.65 -4.08
C LYS A 143 -2.78 25.70 -3.58
N GLU A 144 -4.04 25.31 -3.37
CA GLU A 144 -5.08 26.21 -2.84
C GLU A 144 -4.97 26.46 -1.33
N LYS A 145 -4.24 25.61 -0.60
CA LYS A 145 -3.96 25.75 0.84
C LYS A 145 -2.65 26.50 1.14
N THR A 146 -1.81 26.74 0.12
CA THR A 146 -0.54 27.46 0.22
C THR A 146 -0.75 28.92 -0.17
#